data_AF-A0A7W2T2J3-F1
#
_entry.id   AF-A0A7W2T2J3-F1
#
_cell.length_a   1.000
_cell.length_b   1.000
_cell.length_c   1.000
_cell.angle_alpha   90.00
_cell.angle_beta   90.00
_cell.angle_gamma   90.00
#
_symmetry.space_group_name_H-M   'P 1'
#
loop_
_entity.id
_entity.type
_entity.pdbx_description
1 polymer ?
#
loop_
_entity_poly.entity_id
_entity_poly.type
_entity_poly.pdbx_seq_one_letter_code
_entity_poly.pdbx_strand_id
1 'polypeptide(L)'
;MNTKNSPWNELLDQTKAVHNIKSDAALAKLLGKTRSHISAVRVGDKNLSIETAEKLFTLLGLDINDYVHKMFMPIRNEKSKERLEPQIKELRAALLERSGGICELCENFMPFCLPDGSPYTELAYIEQGASADKYQACNFAALCPNCHRQLDVLKNKADIKRLLTKIK
;
A
#
# COMPACT_ATOMS: atom_id res chain seq x y z
N MET A 1 -26.83 3.61 2.31
CA MET A 1 -26.01 4.61 1.58
C MET A 1 -24.75 4.83 2.38
N ASN A 2 -23.64 4.20 1.98
CA ASN A 2 -22.38 4.33 2.71
C ASN A 2 -21.73 5.65 2.28
N THR A 3 -21.92 6.71 3.06
CA THR A 3 -21.29 8.02 2.82
C THR A 3 -19.78 7.87 2.97
N LYS A 4 -19.09 7.58 1.87
CA LYS A 4 -17.64 7.64 1.82
C LYS A 4 -17.23 9.10 1.99
N ASN A 5 -17.04 9.51 3.24
CA ASN A 5 -16.51 10.83 3.53
C ASN A 5 -15.05 10.84 3.14
N SER A 6 -14.72 11.66 2.15
CA SER A 6 -13.34 11.89 1.73
C SER A 6 -12.49 12.39 2.89
N PRO A 7 -11.24 11.91 3.05
CA PRO A 7 -10.34 12.42 4.08
C PRO A 7 -10.01 13.91 3.88
N TRP A 8 -10.32 14.47 2.71
CA TRP A 8 -10.11 15.89 2.41
C TRP A 8 -11.21 16.81 2.92
N ASN A 9 -12.38 16.29 3.29
CA ASN A 9 -13.55 17.12 3.59
C ASN A 9 -13.26 18.15 4.69
N GLU A 10 -12.62 17.70 5.78
CA GLU A 10 -12.27 18.57 6.89
C GLU A 10 -11.35 19.72 6.46
N LEU A 11 -10.26 19.42 5.73
CA LEU A 11 -9.32 20.44 5.26
C LEU A 11 -9.95 21.40 4.25
N LEU A 12 -10.81 20.90 3.36
CA LEU A 12 -11.53 21.74 2.39
C LEU A 12 -12.49 22.70 3.11
N ASP A 13 -13.18 22.24 4.15
CA ASP A 13 -14.12 23.05 4.92
C ASP A 13 -13.40 24.05 5.84
N GLN A 14 -12.29 23.66 6.47
CA GLN A 14 -11.41 24.58 7.20
C GLN A 14 -10.87 25.67 6.28
N THR A 15 -10.40 25.32 5.08
CA THR A 15 -9.90 26.31 4.11
C THR A 15 -10.98 27.30 3.73
N LYS A 16 -12.23 26.83 3.54
CA LYS A 16 -13.36 27.72 3.28
C LYS A 16 -13.65 28.66 4.44
N ALA A 17 -13.57 28.17 5.67
CA ALA A 17 -13.77 29.01 6.85
C ALA A 17 -12.69 30.08 6.99
N VAL A 18 -11.41 29.69 6.90
CA VAL A 18 -10.25 30.60 7.03
C VAL A 18 -10.26 31.70 5.96
N HIS A 19 -10.60 31.35 4.71
CA HIS A 19 -10.58 32.29 3.58
C HIS A 19 -11.97 32.89 3.27
N ASN A 20 -12.96 32.71 4.15
CA ASN A 20 -14.33 33.21 4.01
C ASN A 20 -15.01 32.86 2.65
N ILE A 21 -14.79 31.62 2.19
CA ILE A 21 -15.26 31.11 0.90
C ILE A 21 -16.65 30.47 1.05
N LYS A 22 -17.64 31.04 0.37
CA LYS A 22 -19.05 30.61 0.50
C LYS A 22 -19.45 29.41 -0.36
N SER A 23 -18.62 28.98 -1.32
CA SER A 23 -18.99 27.89 -2.23
C SER A 23 -17.80 27.04 -2.69
N ASP A 24 -18.07 25.78 -3.03
CA ASP A 24 -17.05 24.88 -3.57
C ASP A 24 -16.56 25.31 -4.96
N ALA A 25 -17.35 26.08 -5.71
CA ALA A 25 -16.91 26.66 -6.97
C ALA A 25 -15.82 27.72 -6.74
N ALA A 26 -15.98 28.56 -5.72
CA ALA A 26 -14.98 29.54 -5.33
C ALA A 26 -13.71 28.87 -4.75
N LEU A 27 -13.88 27.83 -3.93
CA LEU A 27 -12.75 27.03 -3.44
C LEU A 27 -11.98 26.37 -4.60
N ALA A 28 -12.70 25.77 -5.56
CA ALA A 28 -12.09 25.16 -6.73
C ALA A 28 -11.25 26.18 -7.52
N LYS A 29 -11.76 27.40 -7.71
CA LYS A 29 -11.03 28.48 -8.38
C LYS A 29 -9.75 28.85 -7.62
N LEU A 30 -9.81 28.96 -6.29
CA LEU A 30 -8.63 29.23 -5.45
C LEU A 30 -7.57 28.12 -5.61
N LEU A 31 -7.99 26.86 -5.65
CA LEU A 31 -7.11 25.70 -5.80
C LEU A 31 -6.69 25.42 -7.26
N GLY A 32 -7.13 26.22 -8.24
CA GLY A 32 -6.82 25.99 -9.66
C GLY A 32 -7.47 24.73 -10.23
N LYS A 33 -8.63 24.33 -9.71
CA LYS A 33 -9.40 23.15 -10.13
C LYS A 33 -10.81 23.51 -10.58
N THR A 34 -11.51 22.54 -11.16
CA THR A 34 -12.93 22.68 -11.51
C THR A 34 -13.83 22.32 -10.33
N ARG A 35 -15.04 22.90 -10.26
CA ARG A 35 -16.05 22.53 -9.26
C ARG A 35 -16.32 21.02 -9.26
N SER A 36 -16.42 20.40 -10.45
CA SER A 36 -16.65 18.97 -10.60
C SER A 36 -15.51 18.13 -10.02
N HIS A 37 -14.26 18.61 -10.11
CA HIS A 37 -13.12 17.96 -9.46
C HIS A 37 -13.26 17.99 -7.93
N ILE A 38 -13.56 19.15 -7.34
CA ILE A 38 -13.78 19.26 -5.88
C ILE A 38 -14.97 18.41 -5.43
N SER A 39 -16.06 18.39 -6.20
CA SER A 39 -17.21 17.52 -5.91
C SER A 39 -16.83 16.04 -5.91
N ALA A 40 -16.06 15.58 -6.90
CA ALA A 40 -15.57 14.20 -6.98
C ALA A 40 -14.61 13.85 -5.83
N VAL A 41 -13.81 14.82 -5.37
CA VAL A 41 -12.97 14.66 -4.19
C VAL A 41 -13.82 14.49 -2.95
N ARG A 42 -14.85 15.32 -2.73
CA ARG A 42 -15.68 15.26 -1.53
C ARG A 42 -16.43 13.95 -1.34
N VAL A 43 -16.92 13.37 -2.45
CA VAL A 43 -17.61 12.08 -2.45
C VAL A 43 -16.66 10.88 -2.41
N GLY A 44 -15.34 11.11 -2.40
CA GLY A 44 -14.33 10.06 -2.31
C GLY A 44 -14.09 9.28 -3.61
N ASP A 45 -14.44 9.85 -4.76
CA ASP A 45 -14.18 9.25 -6.08
C ASP A 45 -12.80 9.65 -6.64
N LYS A 46 -12.29 10.81 -6.22
CA LYS A 46 -10.97 11.33 -6.62
C LYS A 46 -10.16 11.78 -5.42
N ASN A 47 -8.84 11.72 -5.58
CA ASN A 47 -7.89 12.27 -4.63
C ASN A 47 -7.36 13.62 -5.15
N LEU A 48 -6.87 14.51 -4.27
CA LEU A 48 -6.16 15.72 -4.69
C LEU A 48 -4.77 15.35 -5.22
N SER A 49 -4.29 16.09 -6.22
CA SER A 49 -2.87 15.99 -6.61
C SER A 49 -2.00 16.59 -5.51
N ILE A 50 -0.74 16.13 -5.44
CA ILE A 50 0.26 16.62 -4.48
C ILE A 50 0.32 18.16 -4.49
N GLU A 51 0.51 18.74 -5.67
CA GLU A 51 0.55 20.21 -5.87
C GLU A 51 -0.69 20.94 -5.31
N THR A 52 -1.88 20.33 -5.46
CA THR A 52 -3.13 20.98 -5.02
C THR A 52 -3.28 20.91 -3.50
N ALA A 53 -2.82 19.81 -2.91
CA ALA A 53 -2.82 19.63 -1.48
C ALA A 53 -1.76 20.49 -0.80
N GLU A 54 -0.55 20.61 -1.36
CA GLU A 54 0.48 21.54 -0.88
C GLU A 54 -0.05 22.97 -0.83
N LYS A 55 -0.77 23.39 -1.88
CA LYS A 55 -1.46 24.68 -1.89
C LYS A 55 -2.50 24.78 -0.78
N LEU A 56 -3.28 23.72 -0.55
CA LEU A 56 -4.28 23.67 0.54
C LEU A 56 -3.62 23.79 1.92
N PHE A 57 -2.53 23.08 2.18
CA PHE A 57 -1.81 23.13 3.45
C PHE A 57 -1.16 24.48 3.68
N THR A 58 -0.57 25.07 2.64
CA THR A 58 -0.04 26.44 2.70
C THR A 58 -1.12 27.44 3.10
N LEU A 59 -2.32 27.31 2.52
CA LEU A 59 -3.47 28.17 2.87
C LEU A 59 -3.96 27.98 4.31
N LEU A 60 -3.65 26.84 4.93
CA LEU A 60 -3.97 26.50 6.32
C LEU A 60 -2.80 26.73 7.28
N GLY A 61 -1.62 27.13 6.79
CA GLY A 61 -0.40 27.28 7.61
C GLY A 61 0.13 25.95 8.15
N LEU A 62 -0.18 24.83 7.50
CA LEU A 62 0.30 23.50 7.87
C LEU A 62 1.63 23.22 7.17
N ASP A 63 2.65 22.86 7.94
CA ASP A 63 3.93 22.36 7.42
C ASP A 63 3.89 20.82 7.39
N ILE A 64 4.09 20.23 6.21
CA ILE A 64 4.10 18.78 6.03
C ILE A 64 5.50 18.36 5.60
N ASN A 65 6.28 17.92 6.58
CA ASN A 65 7.60 17.33 6.34
C ASN A 65 7.55 15.82 6.05
N ASP A 66 6.35 15.24 5.89
CA ASP A 66 6.19 13.78 5.84
C ASP A 66 6.02 13.27 4.40
N TYR A 67 7.01 12.50 3.93
CA TYR A 67 7.23 12.19 2.51
C TYR A 67 6.10 11.34 1.87
N VAL A 68 5.29 10.60 2.64
CA VAL A 68 4.17 9.80 2.09
C VAL A 68 3.00 9.71 3.08
N HIS A 69 2.15 10.73 3.14
CA HIS A 69 0.92 10.66 3.94
C HIS A 69 -0.17 9.82 3.24
N LYS A 70 -0.92 9.02 4.01
CA LYS A 70 -2.02 8.16 3.52
C LYS A 70 -3.04 8.89 2.62
N MET A 71 -3.25 10.18 2.86
CA MET A 71 -4.14 11.02 2.06
C MET A 71 -3.72 11.16 0.60
N PHE A 72 -2.48 10.82 0.24
CA PHE A 72 -1.97 10.88 -1.13
C PHE A 72 -1.99 9.53 -1.85
N MET A 73 -2.40 8.45 -1.19
CA MET A 73 -2.48 7.14 -1.83
C MET A 73 -3.61 7.13 -2.89
N PRO A 74 -3.40 6.50 -4.06
CA PRO A 74 -4.46 6.35 -5.05
C PRO A 74 -5.66 5.56 -4.49
N ILE A 75 -6.89 6.08 -4.62
CA ILE A 75 -8.12 5.44 -4.10
C ILE A 75 -8.32 4.03 -4.66
N ARG A 76 -7.93 3.80 -5.92
CA ARG A 76 -7.95 2.45 -6.52
C ARG A 76 -7.03 1.49 -5.77
N ASN A 77 -5.87 1.96 -5.32
CA ASN A 77 -4.94 1.13 -4.56
C ASN A 77 -5.51 0.81 -3.18
N GLU A 78 -6.22 1.72 -2.51
CA GLU A 78 -6.88 1.43 -1.23
C GLU A 78 -7.97 0.35 -1.37
N LYS A 79 -8.88 0.49 -2.33
CA LYS A 79 -9.95 -0.51 -2.55
C LYS A 79 -9.38 -1.87 -2.98
N SER A 80 -8.34 -1.87 -3.82
CA SER A 80 -7.65 -3.10 -4.20
C SER A 80 -6.90 -3.72 -3.03
N LYS A 81 -6.27 -2.89 -2.17
CA LYS A 81 -5.64 -3.34 -0.93
C LYS A 81 -6.66 -3.98 0.00
N GLU A 82 -7.76 -3.30 0.32
CA GLU A 82 -8.85 -3.86 1.17
C GLU A 82 -9.35 -5.22 0.68
N ARG A 83 -9.51 -5.41 -0.64
CA ARG A 83 -9.96 -6.69 -1.21
C ARG A 83 -8.91 -7.80 -1.09
N LEU A 84 -7.62 -7.47 -1.21
CA LEU A 84 -6.51 -8.44 -1.24
C LEU A 84 -5.92 -8.70 0.16
N GLU A 85 -6.13 -7.78 1.12
CA GLU A 85 -5.64 -7.87 2.49
C GLU A 85 -5.96 -9.22 3.17
N PRO A 86 -7.19 -9.77 3.10
CA PRO A 86 -7.49 -11.07 3.70
C PRO A 86 -6.65 -12.21 3.11
N GLN A 87 -6.58 -12.31 1.78
CA GLN A 87 -5.84 -13.37 1.08
C GLN A 87 -4.33 -13.27 1.34
N ILE A 88 -3.79 -12.06 1.32
CA ILE A 88 -2.37 -11.82 1.60
C ILE A 88 -2.05 -12.12 3.06
N LYS A 89 -2.97 -11.81 3.98
CA LYS A 89 -2.81 -12.13 5.41
C LYS A 89 -2.80 -13.63 5.65
N GLU A 90 -3.74 -14.36 5.06
CA GLU A 90 -3.79 -15.83 5.12
C GLU A 90 -2.54 -16.46 4.50
N LEU A 91 -2.12 -15.98 3.33
CA LEU A 91 -0.88 -16.40 2.67
C LEU A 91 0.34 -16.18 3.57
N ARG A 92 0.46 -14.99 4.19
CA ARG A 92 1.58 -14.68 5.09
C ARG A 92 1.58 -15.59 6.31
N ALA A 93 0.42 -15.86 6.92
CA ALA A 93 0.32 -16.78 8.04
C ALA A 93 0.77 -18.19 7.66
N ALA A 94 0.29 -18.72 6.53
CA ALA A 94 0.66 -20.03 6.02
C ALA A 94 2.17 -20.15 5.74
N LEU A 95 2.79 -19.10 5.18
CA LEU A 95 4.22 -19.07 4.89
C LEU A 95 5.09 -18.95 6.15
N LEU A 96 4.64 -18.18 7.15
CA LEU A 96 5.32 -18.10 8.45
C LEU A 96 5.29 -19.45 9.16
N GLU A 97 4.15 -20.13 9.16
CA GLU A 97 4.00 -21.47 9.72
C GLU A 97 4.90 -22.48 9.00
N ARG A 98 4.88 -22.50 7.65
CA ARG A 98 5.70 -23.40 6.84
C ARG A 98 7.20 -23.19 7.04
N SER A 99 7.64 -21.93 7.09
CA SER A 99 9.06 -21.59 7.16
C SER A 99 9.64 -21.68 8.57
N GLY A 100 8.81 -21.60 9.61
CA GLY A 100 9.27 -21.63 11.00
C GLY A 100 10.28 -20.53 11.34
N GLY A 101 10.24 -19.40 10.62
CA GLY A 101 11.19 -18.30 10.80
C GLY A 101 12.58 -18.54 10.19
N ILE A 102 12.70 -19.50 9.27
CA ILE A 102 13.93 -19.80 8.53
C ILE A 102 13.74 -19.42 7.06
N CYS A 103 14.72 -18.73 6.48
CA CYS A 103 14.70 -18.37 5.06
C CYS A 103 14.71 -19.63 4.17
N GLU A 104 13.77 -19.73 3.25
CA GLU A 104 13.64 -20.92 2.40
C GLU A 104 14.77 -21.03 1.36
N LEU A 105 15.47 -19.93 1.04
CA LEU A 105 16.61 -19.93 0.11
C LEU A 105 17.95 -20.22 0.80
N CYS A 106 18.35 -19.40 1.77
CA CYS A 106 19.66 -19.50 2.42
C CYS A 106 19.67 -20.35 3.69
N GLU A 107 18.51 -20.75 4.21
CA GLU A 107 18.35 -21.66 5.36
C GLU A 107 18.85 -21.09 6.69
N ASN A 108 19.12 -19.79 6.74
CA ASN A 108 19.40 -19.06 7.97
C ASN A 108 18.10 -18.55 8.61
N PHE A 109 18.14 -18.31 9.92
CA PHE A 109 17.06 -17.61 10.63
C PHE A 109 16.80 -16.22 10.02
N MET A 110 15.54 -15.77 10.08
CA MET A 110 15.19 -14.40 9.72
C MET A 110 15.98 -13.40 10.58
N PRO A 111 16.39 -12.25 10.02
CA PRO A 111 17.39 -11.38 10.65
C PRO A 111 16.89 -10.67 11.91
N PHE A 112 15.58 -10.51 12.06
CA PHE A 112 14.95 -9.87 13.23
C PHE A 112 13.48 -10.25 13.34
N CYS A 113 12.87 -9.94 14.49
CA CYS A 113 11.43 -10.09 14.74
C CYS A 113 10.69 -8.75 14.67
N LEU A 114 9.42 -8.81 14.31
CA LEU A 114 8.44 -7.72 14.42
C LEU A 114 8.07 -7.47 15.89
N PRO A 115 7.41 -6.33 16.21
CA PRO A 115 6.99 -6.01 17.58
C PRO A 115 6.06 -7.05 18.23
N ASP A 116 5.34 -7.84 17.43
CA ASP A 116 4.49 -8.95 17.89
C ASP A 116 5.26 -10.25 18.13
N GLY A 117 6.58 -10.25 17.94
CA GLY A 117 7.48 -11.39 18.10
C GLY A 117 7.61 -12.28 16.86
N SER A 118 6.82 -12.05 15.81
CA SER A 118 6.91 -12.86 14.58
C SER A 118 8.18 -12.55 13.77
N PRO A 119 8.78 -13.53 13.06
CA PRO A 119 10.01 -13.30 12.30
C PRO A 119 9.74 -12.44 11.05
N TYR A 120 10.57 -11.43 10.82
CA TYR A 120 10.43 -10.56 9.64
C TYR A 120 10.67 -11.35 8.35
N THR A 121 9.62 -11.47 7.54
CA THR A 121 9.59 -12.35 6.37
C THR A 121 9.03 -11.63 5.15
N GLU A 122 9.75 -11.71 4.04
CA GLU A 122 9.33 -11.20 2.73
C GLU A 122 8.81 -12.35 1.85
N LEU A 123 7.72 -12.10 1.13
CA LEU A 123 7.02 -13.09 0.32
C LEU A 123 7.44 -12.93 -1.13
N ALA A 124 8.26 -13.84 -1.65
CA ALA A 124 8.67 -13.84 -3.04
C ALA A 124 7.77 -14.76 -3.87
N TYR A 125 7.21 -14.27 -4.98
CA TYR A 125 6.43 -15.10 -5.91
C TYR A 125 7.36 -15.89 -6.84
N ILE A 126 7.21 -17.22 -6.88
CA ILE A 126 8.09 -18.16 -7.59
C ILE A 126 7.35 -18.91 -8.73
N GLU A 127 6.15 -18.44 -9.11
CA GLU A 127 5.30 -18.93 -10.21
C GLU A 127 5.30 -20.46 -10.43
N GLN A 128 4.31 -21.17 -9.89
CA GLN A 128 4.04 -22.56 -10.25
C GLN A 128 2.90 -22.62 -11.26
N GLY A 129 3.19 -23.09 -12.48
CA GLY A 129 2.25 -23.14 -13.62
C GLY A 129 1.04 -24.07 -13.49
N ALA A 130 0.61 -24.43 -12.27
CA ALA A 130 -0.49 -25.34 -12.00
C ALA A 130 -1.45 -24.91 -10.86
N SER A 131 -1.18 -23.83 -10.12
CA SER A 131 -2.10 -23.41 -9.06
C SER A 131 -3.36 -22.76 -9.65
N ALA A 132 -4.55 -23.14 -9.16
CA ALA A 132 -5.80 -22.49 -9.57
C ALA A 132 -5.94 -21.04 -9.04
N ASP A 133 -5.26 -20.72 -7.93
CA ASP A 133 -5.25 -19.39 -7.31
C ASP A 133 -3.81 -18.89 -7.13
N LYS A 134 -3.58 -17.64 -7.56
CA LYS A 134 -2.31 -16.94 -7.41
C LYS A 134 -1.82 -16.93 -5.97
N TYR A 135 -2.70 -16.69 -4.98
CA TYR A 135 -2.33 -16.46 -3.57
C TYR A 135 -2.19 -17.73 -2.73
N GLN A 136 -1.91 -18.87 -3.34
CA GLN A 136 -1.60 -20.11 -2.63
C GLN A 136 -0.15 -20.13 -2.15
N ALA A 137 0.10 -20.70 -0.96
CA ALA A 137 1.43 -20.78 -0.36
C ALA A 137 2.45 -21.49 -1.25
N CYS A 138 2.05 -22.46 -2.07
CA CYS A 138 2.94 -23.17 -3.01
C CYS A 138 3.56 -22.26 -4.08
N ASN A 139 2.93 -21.11 -4.39
CA ASN A 139 3.45 -20.16 -5.36
C ASN A 139 4.45 -19.16 -4.79
N PHE A 140 4.61 -19.13 -3.46
CA PHE A 140 5.42 -18.13 -2.79
C PHE A 140 6.51 -18.80 -1.94
N ALA A 141 7.61 -18.09 -1.76
CA ALA A 141 8.67 -18.44 -0.82
C ALA A 141 8.77 -17.38 0.29
N ALA A 142 9.01 -17.85 1.52
CA ALA A 142 9.33 -17.06 2.69
C ALA A 142 10.84 -16.79 2.74
N LEU A 143 11.26 -15.56 2.46
CA LEU A 143 12.66 -15.18 2.33
C LEU A 143 13.04 -14.07 3.32
N CYS A 144 14.32 -14.03 3.66
CA CYS A 144 14.91 -12.87 4.31
C CYS A 144 15.10 -11.72 3.29
N PRO A 145 15.27 -10.47 3.75
CA PRO A 145 15.40 -9.30 2.87
C PRO A 145 16.51 -9.44 1.82
N ASN A 146 17.64 -10.02 2.24
CA ASN A 146 18.80 -10.19 1.36
C ASN A 146 18.51 -11.20 0.25
N CYS A 147 17.92 -12.34 0.58
CA CYS A 147 17.59 -13.38 -0.40
C CYS A 147 16.45 -12.96 -1.33
N HIS A 148 15.45 -12.25 -0.81
CA HIS A 148 14.38 -11.68 -1.63
C HIS A 148 14.98 -10.72 -2.66
N ARG A 149 15.81 -9.77 -2.21
CA ARG A 149 16.42 -8.79 -3.11
C ARG A 149 17.40 -9.42 -4.10
N GLN A 150 18.15 -10.42 -3.68
CA GLN A 150 19.03 -11.20 -4.56
C GLN A 150 18.23 -11.84 -5.69
N LEU A 151 17.09 -12.47 -5.37
CA LEU A 151 16.24 -13.15 -6.35
C LEU A 151 15.65 -12.14 -7.35
N ASP A 152 15.16 -11.00 -6.88
CA ASP A 152 14.62 -9.91 -7.71
C ASP A 152 15.65 -9.36 -8.72
N VAL A 153 16.87 -9.11 -8.24
CA VAL A 153 17.94 -8.45 -9.01
C VAL A 153 18.64 -9.43 -9.94
N LEU A 154 19.05 -10.59 -9.43
CA LEU A 154 19.88 -11.54 -10.17
C LEU A 154 19.05 -12.51 -11.02
N LYS A 155 17.80 -12.82 -10.61
CA LYS A 155 16.92 -13.78 -11.30
C LYS A 155 17.61 -15.10 -11.64
N ASN A 156 18.46 -15.58 -10.72
CA ASN A 156 19.25 -16.78 -10.94
C ASN A 156 18.35 -18.02 -11.01
N LYS A 157 18.43 -18.76 -12.12
CA LYS A 157 17.63 -19.97 -12.34
C LYS A 157 17.93 -21.08 -11.32
N ALA A 158 19.15 -21.14 -10.78
CA ALA A 158 19.53 -22.12 -9.77
C ALA A 158 18.77 -21.89 -8.45
N ASP A 159 18.66 -20.63 -8.01
CA ASP A 159 17.95 -20.24 -6.80
C ASP A 159 16.44 -20.53 -6.94
N ILE A 160 15.85 -20.18 -8.09
CA ILE A 160 14.45 -20.49 -8.41
C ILE A 160 14.22 -22.00 -8.37
N LYS A 161 15.10 -22.80 -8.99
CA LYS A 161 14.98 -24.26 -8.98
C LYS A 161 15.06 -24.83 -7.56
N ARG A 162 15.97 -24.31 -6.73
CA ARG A 162 16.10 -24.72 -5.33
C ARG A 162 14.82 -24.42 -4.54
N LEU A 163 14.23 -23.24 -4.75
CA LEU A 163 12.96 -22.88 -4.13
C LEU A 163 11.83 -23.79 -4.60
N LEU A 164 11.69 -24.01 -5.91
CA LEU A 164 10.66 -24.91 -6.47
C LEU A 164 10.76 -26.35 -5.94
N THR A 165 11.95 -26.83 -5.60
CA THR A 165 12.10 -28.17 -4.97
C THR A 165 11.70 -28.19 -3.50
N LYS A 166 11.77 -27.05 -2.82
CA LYS A 166 11.58 -26.93 -1.38
C LYS A 166 10.18 -26.50 -1.00
N ILE A 167 9.61 -25.52 -1.72
CA ILE A 167 8.25 -25.04 -1.51
C ILE A 167 7.27 -26.08 -2.07
N LYS A 168 6.48 -26.69 -1.19
CA LYS A 168 5.41 -27.62 -1.53
C LYS A 168 4.13 -27.17 -0.84
#